data_AF-A0A5P8M238-F1
#
_entry.id   AF-A0A5P8M238-F1
#
_cell.length_a   1.000
_cell.length_b   1.000
_cell.length_c   1.000
_cell.angle_alpha   90.00
_cell.angle_beta   90.00
_cell.angle_gamma   90.00
#
_symmetry.space_group_name_H-M   'P 1'
#
loop_
_entity.id
_entity.type
_entity.pdbx_description
1 polymer ?
#
loop_
_entity_poly.entity_id
_entity_poly.type
_entity_poly.pdbx_seq_one_letter_code
_entity_poly.pdbx_strand_id
1 'polypeptide(L)'
;MITKIELRLTGLFGPPTVYQARMTAGAVTVTLANETVEAEPAVGQTLTGSDARQWLARLAALHLPDWADRYTPEPGQVVPAGTQWTLTLNQDDGAQHVMTGDSVYPQNWSALVDLLRQAALAPNGHLQPPVRWQFDFVRFADLHLPQFQGAGDTLSRSTIYQETILIDAAQQTLYVATRYPDPQPSHTETYQNASLVTALIPAVADVLAPLGNLSTMRLDTTVDPDAAFGIILTYPENEQIVVQTDADDPAMLTFWHQLKQLVTTAITAAQRESADAWRQLGPAVAEYYVAVTFNHGGKPYTYKTDIPDLDIDDQVVVPVGANGHTLTGTVVDVWDDVPPDLAIPESAIKTVVRRAD
;
A
#
# COMPACT_ATOMS: atom_id res chain seq x y z
N MET A 1 1.21 -31.56 -22.48
CA MET A 1 1.50 -30.32 -21.70
C MET A 1 1.83 -30.68 -20.26
N ILE A 2 2.76 -29.99 -19.60
CA ILE A 2 3.02 -30.21 -18.15
C ILE A 2 1.86 -29.60 -17.35
N THR A 3 1.25 -30.38 -16.45
CA THR A 3 0.09 -29.99 -15.62
C THR A 3 0.43 -29.85 -14.13
N LYS A 4 1.49 -30.54 -13.67
CA LYS A 4 2.03 -30.38 -12.32
C LYS A 4 3.56 -30.46 -12.33
N ILE A 5 4.19 -29.61 -11.53
CA ILE A 5 5.61 -29.70 -11.17
C ILE A 5 5.71 -29.85 -9.66
N GLU A 6 6.59 -30.74 -9.22
CA GLU A 6 6.98 -30.86 -7.83
C GLU A 6 8.50 -30.94 -7.76
N LEU A 7 9.13 -29.91 -7.18
CA LEU A 7 10.56 -29.85 -6.94
C LEU A 7 10.81 -29.95 -5.45
N ARG A 8 11.51 -31.01 -5.04
CA ARG A 8 11.94 -31.23 -3.67
C ARG A 8 13.44 -31.09 -3.57
N LEU A 9 13.91 -30.24 -2.67
CA LEU A 9 15.32 -29.99 -2.37
C LEU A 9 15.61 -30.46 -0.95
N THR A 10 16.56 -31.36 -0.81
CA THR A 10 16.98 -31.93 0.48
C THR A 10 18.46 -31.65 0.68
N GLY A 11 18.79 -30.79 1.64
CA GLY A 11 20.16 -30.49 2.04
C GLY A 11 20.58 -31.25 3.30
N LEU A 12 21.88 -31.21 3.62
CA LEU A 12 22.43 -31.77 4.85
C LEU A 12 22.06 -30.94 6.10
N PHE A 13 21.70 -29.66 5.90
CA PHE A 13 21.30 -28.73 6.95
C PHE A 13 19.95 -28.10 6.60
N GLY A 14 18.97 -28.27 7.49
CA GLY A 14 17.63 -27.69 7.35
C GLY A 14 16.55 -28.67 6.86
N PRO A 15 15.27 -28.30 7.00
CA PRO A 15 14.15 -29.06 6.47
C PRO A 15 14.18 -29.10 4.93
N PRO A 16 13.67 -30.16 4.28
CA PRO A 16 13.50 -30.18 2.83
C PRO A 16 12.61 -29.01 2.37
N THR A 17 13.01 -28.34 1.30
CA THR A 17 12.20 -27.30 0.66
C THR A 17 11.44 -27.91 -0.52
N VAL A 18 10.13 -27.68 -0.58
CA VAL A 18 9.26 -28.21 -1.63
C VAL A 18 8.57 -27.07 -2.36
N TYR A 19 8.77 -27.02 -3.68
CA TYR A 19 7.96 -26.21 -4.58
C TYR A 19 6.96 -27.11 -5.29
N GLN A 20 5.70 -26.71 -5.31
CA GLN A 20 4.67 -27.35 -6.14
C GLN A 20 4.03 -26.31 -7.04
N ALA A 21 3.99 -26.57 -8.34
CA ALA A 21 3.22 -25.77 -9.29
C ALA A 21 2.12 -26.63 -9.92
N ARG A 22 0.89 -26.11 -9.93
CA ARG A 22 -0.26 -26.69 -10.64
C ARG A 22 -0.66 -25.75 -11.75
N MET A 23 -0.73 -26.27 -12.97
CA MET A 23 -0.97 -25.49 -14.17
C MET A 23 -2.28 -25.90 -14.82
N THR A 24 -3.04 -24.90 -15.23
CA THR A 24 -4.22 -25.04 -16.11
C THR A 24 -4.03 -24.15 -17.33
N ALA A 25 -4.99 -24.16 -18.26
CA ALA A 25 -4.94 -23.30 -19.44
C ALA A 25 -4.98 -21.78 -19.10
N GLY A 26 -5.50 -21.39 -17.93
CA GLY A 26 -5.70 -19.98 -17.57
C GLY A 26 -5.08 -19.53 -16.25
N ALA A 27 -4.53 -20.45 -15.46
CA ALA A 27 -3.98 -20.14 -14.14
C ALA A 27 -2.82 -21.07 -13.76
N VAL A 28 -1.90 -20.54 -12.97
CA VAL A 28 -0.78 -21.28 -12.38
C VAL A 28 -0.75 -21.02 -10.88
N THR A 29 -1.01 -22.06 -10.08
CA THR A 29 -0.88 -21.97 -8.61
C THR A 29 0.47 -22.54 -8.20
N VAL A 30 1.29 -21.76 -7.49
CA VAL A 30 2.58 -22.20 -7.00
C VAL A 30 2.63 -22.06 -5.49
N THR A 31 3.07 -23.12 -4.81
CA THR A 31 3.27 -23.16 -3.36
C THR A 31 4.71 -23.51 -3.03
N LEU A 32 5.25 -22.86 -2.01
CA LEU A 32 6.54 -23.11 -1.37
C LEU A 32 6.29 -23.53 0.08
N ALA A 33 6.85 -24.66 0.47
CA ALA A 33 6.78 -25.18 1.83
C ALA A 33 8.15 -25.70 2.29
N ASN A 34 8.39 -25.63 3.61
CA ASN A 34 9.49 -26.34 4.26
C ASN A 34 8.89 -27.54 5.02
N GLU A 35 9.47 -28.72 4.82
CA GLU A 35 9.08 -29.94 5.54
C GLU A 35 9.77 -29.97 6.91
N THR A 36 9.26 -29.18 7.86
CA THR A 36 9.68 -29.16 9.27
C THR A 36 8.84 -30.12 10.12
N VAL A 37 9.35 -30.47 11.32
CA VAL A 37 8.62 -31.32 12.29
C VAL A 37 7.36 -30.62 12.81
N GLU A 38 7.41 -29.30 12.94
CA GLU A 38 6.25 -28.44 13.17
C GLU A 38 5.76 -27.91 11.81
N ALA A 39 4.46 -27.96 11.52
CA ALA A 39 3.94 -27.53 10.23
C ALA A 39 4.12 -26.01 10.06
N GLU A 40 5.12 -25.58 9.28
CA GLU A 40 5.19 -24.21 8.80
C GLU A 40 4.10 -23.99 7.74
N PRO A 41 3.39 -22.85 7.75
CA PRO A 41 2.39 -22.56 6.72
C PRO A 41 3.10 -22.45 5.36
N ALA A 42 2.63 -23.24 4.40
CA ALA A 42 3.05 -23.09 3.01
C ALA A 42 2.65 -21.69 2.50
N VAL A 43 3.57 -21.02 1.82
CA VAL A 43 3.28 -19.76 1.12
C VAL A 43 2.95 -20.10 -0.32
N GLY A 44 1.92 -19.49 -0.88
CA GLY A 44 1.60 -19.72 -2.28
C GLY A 44 0.72 -18.65 -2.88
N GLN A 45 0.80 -18.56 -4.19
CA GLN A 45 0.11 -17.57 -5.00
C GLN A 45 -0.49 -18.24 -6.23
N THR A 46 -1.51 -17.60 -6.79
CA THR A 46 -2.10 -18.02 -8.07
C THR A 46 -1.91 -16.91 -9.07
N LEU A 47 -1.17 -17.20 -10.14
CA LEU A 47 -1.02 -16.34 -11.29
C LEU A 47 -2.21 -16.56 -12.23
N THR A 48 -2.74 -15.47 -12.79
CA THR A 48 -3.81 -15.46 -13.78
C THR A 48 -3.40 -14.66 -15.03
N GLY A 49 -4.26 -14.63 -16.05
CA GLY A 49 -4.14 -13.66 -17.15
C GLY A 49 -2.81 -13.68 -17.90
N SER A 50 -2.19 -12.51 -18.05
CA SER A 50 -0.87 -12.35 -18.69
C SER A 50 0.26 -13.00 -17.88
N ASP A 51 0.22 -12.94 -16.55
CA ASP A 51 1.25 -13.51 -15.70
C ASP A 51 1.32 -15.03 -15.84
N ALA A 52 0.17 -15.71 -15.83
CA ALA A 52 0.09 -17.15 -16.08
C ALA A 52 0.63 -17.53 -17.46
N ARG A 53 0.27 -16.77 -18.51
CA ARG A 53 0.76 -16.99 -19.88
C ARG A 53 2.28 -16.80 -19.98
N GLN A 54 2.81 -15.72 -19.39
CA GLN A 54 4.24 -15.43 -19.38
C GLN A 54 5.01 -16.51 -18.61
N TRP A 55 4.47 -16.95 -17.46
CA TRP A 55 5.07 -18.01 -16.67
C TRP A 55 5.13 -19.34 -17.44
N LEU A 56 4.03 -19.74 -18.08
CA LEU A 56 3.96 -20.97 -18.89
C LEU A 56 4.92 -20.91 -20.09
N ALA A 57 5.04 -19.76 -20.75
CA ALA A 57 6.00 -19.57 -21.84
C ALA A 57 7.45 -19.69 -21.35
N ARG A 58 7.79 -19.09 -20.20
CA ARG A 58 9.11 -19.22 -19.57
C ARG A 58 9.41 -20.67 -19.19
N LEU A 59 8.42 -21.39 -18.64
CA LEU A 59 8.56 -22.79 -18.30
C LEU A 59 8.84 -23.65 -19.54
N ALA A 60 8.08 -23.45 -20.63
CA ALA A 60 8.26 -24.20 -21.87
C ALA A 60 9.66 -24.00 -22.46
N ALA A 61 10.23 -22.80 -22.35
CA ALA A 61 11.58 -22.48 -22.80
C ALA A 61 12.71 -23.15 -21.99
N LEU A 62 12.40 -23.74 -20.82
CA LEU A 62 13.38 -24.51 -20.05
C LEU A 62 13.62 -25.92 -20.63
N HIS A 63 12.74 -26.39 -21.52
CA HIS A 63 12.83 -27.71 -22.15
C HIS A 63 12.97 -28.85 -21.13
N LEU A 64 12.22 -28.78 -20.02
CA LEU A 64 12.32 -29.76 -18.93
C LEU A 64 12.15 -31.23 -19.37
N PRO A 65 11.30 -31.58 -20.35
CA PRO A 65 11.20 -32.97 -20.82
C PRO A 65 12.49 -33.51 -21.48
N ASP A 66 13.41 -32.64 -21.90
CA ASP A 66 14.67 -33.03 -22.54
C ASP A 66 15.82 -33.22 -21.53
N TRP A 67 15.56 -32.97 -20.25
CA TRP A 67 16.53 -33.16 -19.19
C TRP A 67 16.77 -34.65 -18.94
N ALA A 68 18.00 -35.04 -18.62
CA ALA A 68 18.33 -36.41 -18.25
C ALA A 68 17.65 -36.83 -16.94
N ASP A 69 17.32 -38.11 -16.82
CA ASP A 69 16.67 -38.68 -15.62
C ASP A 69 17.53 -38.58 -14.35
N ARG A 70 18.86 -38.56 -14.48
CA ARG A 70 19.79 -38.61 -13.34
C ARG A 70 21.02 -37.72 -13.54
N TYR A 71 21.34 -36.95 -12.50
CA TYR A 71 22.53 -36.10 -12.42
C TYR A 71 23.36 -36.47 -11.20
N THR A 72 24.43 -37.24 -11.40
CA THR A 72 25.34 -37.69 -10.33
C THR A 72 26.73 -37.09 -10.50
N PRO A 73 27.47 -36.81 -9.40
CA PRO A 73 28.86 -36.39 -9.47
C PRO A 73 29.73 -37.42 -10.20
N GLU A 74 30.89 -36.99 -10.70
CA GLU A 74 31.84 -37.92 -11.30
C GLU A 74 32.33 -38.96 -10.27
N PRO A 75 32.64 -40.19 -10.70
CA PRO A 75 33.14 -41.24 -9.80
C PRO A 75 34.35 -40.75 -8.98
N GLY A 76 34.25 -40.82 -7.66
CA GLY A 76 35.30 -40.38 -6.73
C GLY A 76 35.17 -38.94 -6.23
N GLN A 77 34.23 -38.16 -6.76
CA GLN A 77 33.93 -36.83 -6.28
C GLN A 77 32.90 -36.91 -5.14
N VAL A 78 33.36 -36.80 -3.90
CA VAL A 78 32.46 -36.66 -2.74
C VAL A 78 32.18 -35.17 -2.56
N VAL A 79 30.91 -34.79 -2.51
CA VAL A 79 30.46 -33.44 -2.14
C VAL A 79 29.94 -33.48 -0.70
N PRO A 80 30.76 -33.12 0.31
CA PRO A 80 30.28 -33.01 1.68
C PRO A 80 29.17 -31.95 1.74
N ALA A 81 28.06 -32.27 2.41
CA ALA A 81 26.89 -31.40 2.51
C ALA A 81 26.19 -31.06 1.16
N GLY A 82 26.22 -32.00 0.22
CA GLY A 82 25.50 -31.91 -1.05
C GLY A 82 23.99 -31.66 -0.92
N THR A 83 23.40 -31.03 -1.92
CA THR A 83 21.93 -30.90 -2.03
C THR A 83 21.42 -31.98 -2.97
N GLN A 84 20.61 -32.88 -2.42
CA GLN A 84 19.83 -33.82 -3.20
C GLN A 84 18.57 -33.16 -3.71
N TRP A 85 18.15 -33.49 -4.92
CA TRP A 85 16.93 -32.96 -5.47
C TRP A 85 16.16 -34.00 -6.28
N THR A 86 14.84 -33.87 -6.26
CA THR A 86 13.91 -34.65 -7.07
C THR A 86 12.94 -33.69 -7.74
N LEU A 87 12.82 -33.79 -9.06
CA LEU A 87 11.88 -33.04 -9.88
C LEU A 87 10.89 -34.03 -10.51
N THR A 88 9.61 -33.87 -10.17
CA THR A 88 8.52 -34.66 -10.74
C THR A 88 7.67 -33.79 -11.64
N LEU A 89 7.49 -34.22 -12.89
CA LEU A 89 6.62 -33.59 -13.88
C LEU A 89 5.44 -34.53 -14.14
N ASN A 90 4.21 -34.01 -14.00
CA ASN A 90 3.03 -34.70 -14.51
C ASN A 90 2.56 -34.01 -15.78
N GLN A 91 2.19 -34.81 -16.77
CA GLN A 91 1.66 -34.35 -18.04
C GLN A 91 0.13 -34.51 -18.10
N ASP A 92 -0.49 -33.90 -19.10
CA ASP A 92 -1.93 -33.92 -19.37
C ASP A 92 -2.47 -35.28 -19.78
N ASP A 93 -1.63 -36.10 -20.44
CA ASP A 93 -1.93 -37.50 -20.77
C ASP A 93 -1.81 -38.46 -19.57
N GLY A 94 -1.44 -37.94 -18.39
CA GLY A 94 -1.21 -38.70 -17.17
C GLY A 94 0.19 -39.30 -17.05
N ALA A 95 1.07 -39.09 -18.04
CA ALA A 95 2.46 -39.51 -17.94
C ALA A 95 3.16 -38.74 -16.81
N GLN A 96 4.01 -39.47 -16.08
CA GLN A 96 4.85 -38.91 -15.04
C GLN A 96 6.32 -39.11 -15.40
N HIS A 97 7.09 -38.03 -15.28
CA HIS A 97 8.53 -38.05 -15.49
C HIS A 97 9.23 -37.59 -14.22
N VAL A 98 10.20 -38.37 -13.74
CA VAL A 98 10.92 -38.12 -12.48
C VAL A 98 12.39 -38.02 -12.79
N MET A 99 12.98 -36.87 -12.43
CA MET A 99 14.41 -36.62 -12.53
C MET A 99 15.00 -36.45 -11.14
N THR A 100 16.23 -36.91 -10.95
CA THR A 100 16.94 -36.75 -9.67
C THR A 100 18.35 -36.25 -9.88
N GLY A 101 18.89 -35.59 -8.84
CA GLY A 101 20.30 -35.29 -8.82
C GLY A 101 20.87 -35.15 -7.43
N ASP A 102 22.20 -35.25 -7.38
CA ASP A 102 23.00 -35.12 -6.18
C ASP A 102 24.09 -34.09 -6.45
N SER A 103 23.86 -32.86 -6.02
CA SER A 103 24.82 -31.75 -6.15
C SER A 103 25.28 -31.42 -7.58
N VAL A 104 24.66 -32.05 -8.58
CA VAL A 104 24.82 -31.80 -10.01
C VAL A 104 23.48 -31.37 -10.55
N TYR A 105 23.50 -30.33 -11.39
CA TYR A 105 22.29 -29.67 -11.85
C TYR A 105 22.27 -29.56 -13.39
N PRO A 106 21.09 -29.68 -14.01
CA PRO A 106 20.93 -29.44 -15.44
C PRO A 106 21.22 -27.99 -15.83
N GLN A 107 21.44 -27.78 -17.12
CA GLN A 107 21.41 -26.45 -17.70
C GLN A 107 20.04 -25.79 -17.42
N ASN A 108 20.04 -24.50 -17.10
CA ASN A 108 18.85 -23.72 -16.71
C ASN A 108 18.19 -24.13 -15.37
N TRP A 109 18.88 -24.90 -14.53
CA TRP A 109 18.39 -25.22 -13.18
C TRP A 109 18.04 -23.99 -12.35
N SER A 110 18.93 -22.99 -12.31
CA SER A 110 18.67 -21.74 -11.60
C SER A 110 17.41 -21.04 -12.11
N ALA A 111 17.21 -21.02 -13.43
CA ALA A 111 16.02 -20.42 -14.04
C ALA A 111 14.73 -21.13 -13.62
N LEU A 112 14.73 -22.46 -13.45
CA LEU A 112 13.58 -23.21 -12.90
C LEU A 112 13.30 -22.80 -11.45
N VAL A 113 14.32 -22.82 -10.60
CA VAL A 113 14.18 -22.50 -9.17
C VAL A 113 13.69 -21.06 -8.99
N ASP A 114 14.27 -20.12 -9.75
CA ASP A 114 13.87 -18.71 -9.74
C ASP A 114 12.44 -18.56 -10.24
N LEU A 115 12.03 -19.27 -11.30
CA LEU A 115 10.67 -19.22 -11.84
C LEU A 115 9.62 -19.72 -10.83
N LEU A 116 9.93 -20.80 -10.10
CA LEU A 116 9.05 -21.34 -9.05
C LEU A 116 8.99 -20.41 -7.84
N ARG A 117 10.13 -19.88 -7.40
CA ARG A 117 10.21 -18.95 -6.27
C ARG A 117 9.52 -17.62 -6.56
N GLN A 118 9.77 -17.03 -7.74
CA GLN A 118 9.14 -15.79 -8.17
C GLN A 118 7.62 -15.93 -8.16
N ALA A 119 7.08 -17.04 -8.67
CA ALA A 119 5.65 -17.27 -8.68
C ALA A 119 5.08 -17.50 -7.27
N ALA A 120 5.73 -18.32 -6.44
CA ALA A 120 5.25 -18.60 -5.08
C ALA A 120 5.19 -17.35 -4.19
N LEU A 121 6.06 -16.37 -4.45
CA LEU A 121 6.20 -15.14 -3.69
C LEU A 121 5.64 -13.91 -4.44
N ALA A 122 4.96 -14.10 -5.57
CA ALA A 122 4.44 -13.01 -6.39
C ALA A 122 3.34 -12.25 -5.63
N PRO A 123 3.55 -10.98 -5.22
CA PRO A 123 2.54 -10.23 -4.47
C PRO A 123 1.24 -10.18 -5.26
N ASN A 124 0.14 -10.55 -4.60
CA ASN A 124 -1.21 -10.58 -5.19
C ASN A 124 -1.33 -11.41 -6.48
N GLY A 125 -0.42 -12.36 -6.75
CA GLY A 125 -0.46 -13.19 -7.94
C GLY A 125 0.10 -12.55 -9.22
N HIS A 126 0.86 -11.46 -9.12
CA HIS A 126 1.45 -10.77 -10.27
C HIS A 126 2.98 -10.83 -10.27
N LEU A 127 3.58 -11.26 -11.39
CA LEU A 127 5.04 -11.35 -11.54
C LEU A 127 5.69 -9.97 -11.72
N GLN A 128 4.92 -9.03 -12.27
CA GLN A 128 5.35 -7.67 -12.49
C GLN A 128 4.69 -6.74 -11.46
N PRO A 129 5.39 -5.70 -11.00
CA PRO A 129 4.79 -4.72 -10.11
C PRO A 129 3.68 -3.94 -10.82
N PRO A 130 2.73 -3.34 -10.07
CA PRO A 130 1.75 -2.43 -10.64
C PRO A 130 2.43 -1.26 -11.36
N VAL A 131 1.93 -0.93 -12.54
CA VAL A 131 2.37 0.22 -13.34
C VAL A 131 1.70 1.52 -12.88
N ARG A 132 0.59 1.40 -12.13
CA ARG A 132 -0.13 2.54 -11.57
C ARG A 132 -0.79 2.16 -10.24
N TRP A 133 -0.63 3.04 -9.26
CA TRP A 133 -1.15 2.90 -7.90
C TRP A 133 -2.06 4.10 -7.63
N GLN A 134 -3.32 3.85 -7.30
CA GLN A 134 -4.27 4.89 -6.94
C GLN A 134 -4.86 4.60 -5.56
N PHE A 135 -4.87 5.62 -4.73
CA PHE A 135 -5.39 5.58 -3.37
C PHE A 135 -6.40 6.72 -3.22
N ASP A 136 -7.61 6.36 -2.82
CA ASP A 136 -8.71 7.28 -2.64
C ASP A 136 -9.19 7.23 -1.19
N PHE A 137 -9.45 8.39 -0.61
CA PHE A 137 -10.24 8.52 0.60
C PHE A 137 -11.43 9.42 0.30
N VAL A 138 -12.64 8.92 0.55
CA VAL A 138 -13.89 9.60 0.20
C VAL A 138 -14.73 9.73 1.45
N ARG A 139 -15.25 10.93 1.73
CA ARG A 139 -16.31 11.13 2.73
C ARG A 139 -17.63 11.43 2.06
N PHE A 140 -18.67 10.84 2.61
CA PHE A 140 -20.06 11.04 2.19
C PHE A 140 -20.78 11.90 3.22
N ALA A 141 -21.78 12.66 2.75
CA ALA A 141 -22.77 13.23 3.64
C ALA A 141 -24.15 12.74 3.23
N ASP A 142 -24.99 12.55 4.24
CA ASP A 142 -26.43 12.47 4.04
C ASP A 142 -26.95 13.88 3.73
N LEU A 143 -27.38 14.12 2.49
CA LEU A 143 -28.12 15.35 2.18
C LEU A 143 -29.56 15.20 2.66
N HIS A 144 -30.02 16.14 3.50
CA HIS A 144 -31.44 16.31 3.80
C HIS A 144 -31.87 17.74 3.44
N LEU A 145 -32.89 17.86 2.59
CA LEU A 145 -33.67 19.08 2.35
C LEU A 145 -35.16 18.76 2.57
N PRO A 146 -35.98 19.74 3.01
CA PRO A 146 -37.22 19.48 3.77
C PRO A 146 -38.29 18.72 2.97
N GLN A 147 -39.00 17.83 3.67
CA GLN A 147 -40.17 17.11 3.17
C GLN A 147 -41.20 18.09 2.60
N PHE A 148 -41.41 18.03 1.28
CA PHE A 148 -42.68 18.44 0.68
C PHE A 148 -43.42 17.15 0.31
N GLN A 149 -44.57 16.95 0.96
CA GLN A 149 -45.41 15.74 0.99
C GLN A 149 -45.37 14.86 -0.27
N GLY A 150 -45.08 13.57 -0.10
CA GLY A 150 -45.26 12.53 -1.13
C GLY A 150 -44.51 11.24 -0.80
N ALA A 151 -45.04 10.10 -1.22
CA ALA A 151 -44.36 8.81 -1.10
C ALA A 151 -43.37 8.62 -2.27
N GLY A 152 -42.09 8.54 -1.94
CA GLY A 152 -41.02 8.30 -2.91
C GLY A 152 -39.65 8.72 -2.38
N ASP A 153 -39.26 8.21 -1.22
CA ASP A 153 -37.92 8.42 -0.66
C ASP A 153 -36.87 7.81 -1.61
N THR A 154 -36.21 8.65 -2.39
CA THR A 154 -34.99 8.27 -3.11
C THR A 154 -33.83 8.94 -2.40
N LEU A 155 -33.16 8.19 -1.54
CA LEU A 155 -31.92 8.57 -0.87
C LEU A 155 -30.82 8.74 -1.93
N SER A 156 -30.21 9.93 -1.98
CA SER A 156 -29.04 10.23 -2.80
C SER A 156 -27.95 10.78 -1.88
N ARG A 157 -27.01 9.94 -1.47
CA ARG A 157 -25.79 10.40 -0.79
C ARG A 157 -24.90 11.16 -1.77
N SER A 158 -24.33 12.28 -1.32
CA SER A 158 -23.35 13.02 -2.12
C SER A 158 -21.98 12.92 -1.49
N THR A 159 -20.96 12.75 -2.33
CA THR A 159 -19.56 12.92 -1.92
C THR A 159 -19.32 14.35 -1.46
N ILE A 160 -18.78 14.52 -0.25
CA ILE A 160 -18.43 15.83 0.32
C ILE A 160 -16.95 16.10 0.42
N TYR A 161 -16.15 15.06 0.24
CA TYR A 161 -14.69 15.17 0.24
C TYR A 161 -14.12 13.98 -0.52
N GLN A 162 -13.11 14.23 -1.34
CA GLN A 162 -12.28 13.17 -1.91
C GLN A 162 -10.82 13.60 -1.93
N GLU A 163 -9.96 12.73 -1.44
CA GLU A 163 -8.52 12.86 -1.58
C GLU A 163 -7.99 11.70 -2.43
N THR A 164 -7.18 12.02 -3.42
CA THR A 164 -6.62 11.05 -4.36
C THR A 164 -5.10 11.20 -4.42
N ILE A 165 -4.39 10.10 -4.19
CA ILE A 165 -2.97 9.96 -4.47
C ILE A 165 -2.82 8.97 -5.61
N LEU A 166 -2.15 9.37 -6.67
CA LEU A 166 -1.95 8.58 -7.88
C LEU A 166 -0.47 8.57 -8.24
N ILE A 167 0.15 7.39 -8.20
CA ILE A 167 1.53 7.16 -8.64
C ILE A 167 1.47 6.39 -9.94
N ASP A 168 1.88 7.01 -11.04
CA ASP A 168 1.93 6.39 -12.36
C ASP A 168 3.40 6.16 -12.75
N ALA A 169 3.83 4.90 -12.67
CA ALA A 169 5.19 4.49 -12.99
C ALA A 169 5.45 4.56 -14.50
N ALA A 170 4.42 4.31 -15.32
CA ALA A 170 4.53 4.35 -16.78
C ALA A 170 4.70 5.78 -17.29
N GLN A 171 3.99 6.74 -16.68
CA GLN A 171 4.08 8.16 -17.01
C GLN A 171 5.13 8.91 -16.18
N GLN A 172 5.71 8.28 -15.16
CA GLN A 172 6.65 8.91 -14.21
C GLN A 172 6.06 10.15 -13.54
N THR A 173 4.79 10.06 -13.16
CA THR A 173 4.04 11.13 -12.50
C THR A 173 3.53 10.73 -11.14
N LEU A 174 3.60 11.66 -10.19
CA LEU A 174 2.80 11.64 -8.97
C LEU A 174 1.71 12.72 -9.09
N TYR A 175 0.46 12.33 -8.89
CA TYR A 175 -0.69 13.22 -8.86
C TYR A 175 -1.30 13.17 -7.46
N VAL A 176 -1.56 14.35 -6.89
CA VAL A 176 -2.23 14.49 -5.59
C VAL A 176 -3.37 15.48 -5.77
N ALA A 177 -4.57 15.11 -5.36
CA ALA A 177 -5.72 15.99 -5.45
C ALA A 177 -6.64 15.88 -4.24
N THR A 178 -7.23 17.02 -3.90
CA THR A 178 -8.28 17.14 -2.90
C THR A 178 -9.47 17.81 -3.57
N ARG A 179 -10.64 17.20 -3.49
CA ARG A 179 -11.87 17.67 -4.11
C ARG A 179 -12.95 17.86 -3.07
N TYR A 180 -13.67 18.95 -3.19
CA TYR A 180 -14.86 19.27 -2.42
C TYR A 180 -16.02 19.51 -3.40
N PRO A 181 -17.27 19.15 -3.07
CA PRO A 181 -18.41 19.75 -3.76
C PRO A 181 -18.46 21.23 -3.39
N ASP A 182 -18.81 22.07 -4.36
CA ASP A 182 -18.88 23.53 -4.24
C ASP A 182 -19.47 24.02 -2.90
N PRO A 183 -18.95 25.09 -2.30
CA PRO A 183 -18.10 26.13 -2.89
C PRO A 183 -16.61 26.08 -2.47
N GLN A 184 -16.14 25.01 -1.82
CA GLN A 184 -14.75 24.95 -1.36
C GLN A 184 -13.78 24.70 -2.54
N PRO A 185 -12.62 25.40 -2.58
CA PRO A 185 -11.67 25.24 -3.67
C PRO A 185 -11.05 23.84 -3.62
N SER A 186 -11.17 23.10 -4.71
CA SER A 186 -10.43 21.86 -4.92
C SER A 186 -8.96 22.16 -5.22
N HIS A 187 -8.06 21.30 -4.76
CA HIS A 187 -6.63 21.40 -4.99
C HIS A 187 -6.15 20.24 -5.86
N THR A 188 -5.19 20.48 -6.73
CA THR A 188 -4.61 19.43 -7.59
C THR A 188 -3.18 19.80 -7.95
N GLU A 189 -2.27 18.85 -7.73
CA GLU A 189 -0.86 18.95 -8.07
C GLU A 189 -0.41 17.74 -8.87
N THR A 190 0.50 17.96 -9.81
CA THR A 190 1.10 16.88 -10.60
C THR A 190 2.60 17.11 -10.70
N TYR A 191 3.34 16.09 -10.28
CA TYR A 191 4.79 16.06 -10.22
C TYR A 191 5.31 15.13 -11.30
N GLN A 192 5.90 15.69 -12.36
CA GLN A 192 6.60 14.94 -13.39
C GLN A 192 8.06 14.74 -12.96
N ASN A 193 8.32 13.70 -12.18
CA ASN A 193 9.66 13.45 -11.62
C ASN A 193 9.94 11.95 -11.51
N ALA A 194 10.80 11.46 -12.41
CA ALA A 194 11.17 10.05 -12.48
C ALA A 194 11.86 9.55 -11.20
N SER A 195 12.76 10.35 -10.62
CA SER A 195 13.51 9.95 -9.41
C SER A 195 12.57 9.82 -8.21
N LEU A 196 11.65 10.78 -8.04
CA LEU A 196 10.61 10.75 -7.02
C LEU A 196 9.73 9.51 -7.14
N VAL A 197 9.18 9.25 -8.33
CA VAL A 197 8.30 8.10 -8.57
C VAL A 197 9.05 6.78 -8.36
N THR A 198 10.28 6.67 -8.85
CA THR A 198 11.12 5.47 -8.66
C THR A 198 11.39 5.19 -7.18
N ALA A 199 11.60 6.23 -6.36
CA ALA A 199 11.80 6.09 -4.93
C ALA A 199 10.50 5.76 -4.17
N LEU A 200 9.36 6.30 -4.61
CA LEU A 200 8.06 6.10 -3.96
C LEU A 200 7.52 4.67 -4.12
N ILE A 201 7.68 4.04 -5.29
CA ILE A 201 7.12 2.70 -5.56
C ILE A 201 7.50 1.66 -4.49
N PRO A 202 8.78 1.41 -4.18
CA PRO A 202 9.15 0.43 -3.15
C PRO A 202 8.67 0.86 -1.75
N ALA A 203 8.76 2.14 -1.41
CA ALA A 203 8.34 2.62 -0.09
C ALA A 203 6.82 2.50 0.13
N VAL A 204 6.02 2.73 -0.91
CA VAL A 204 4.57 2.53 -0.87
C VAL A 204 4.23 1.04 -0.81
N ALA A 205 4.96 0.19 -1.53
CA ALA A 205 4.79 -1.26 -1.43
C ALA A 205 5.08 -1.77 0.00
N ASP A 206 6.09 -1.25 0.67
CA ASP A 206 6.41 -1.58 2.06
C ASP A 206 5.30 -1.15 3.04
N VAL A 207 4.71 0.02 2.83
CA VAL A 207 3.58 0.52 3.64
C VAL A 207 2.29 -0.28 3.38
N LEU A 208 2.14 -0.85 2.18
CA LEU A 208 1.00 -1.72 1.84
C LEU A 208 1.16 -3.16 2.36
N ALA A 209 2.39 -3.64 2.51
CA ALA A 209 2.67 -5.03 2.87
C ALA A 209 1.93 -5.55 4.14
N PRO A 210 1.73 -4.75 5.21
CA PRO A 210 0.97 -5.18 6.39
C PRO A 210 -0.50 -5.50 6.13
N LEU A 211 -1.09 -5.00 5.04
CA LEU A 211 -2.46 -5.33 4.63
C LEU A 211 -2.59 -6.75 4.07
N GLY A 212 -1.46 -7.42 3.82
CA GLY A 212 -1.42 -8.78 3.28
C GLY A 212 -1.72 -8.83 1.78
N ASN A 213 -2.10 -10.01 1.30
CA ASN A 213 -2.47 -10.20 -0.10
C ASN A 213 -3.80 -9.52 -0.38
N LEU A 214 -3.77 -8.51 -1.25
CA LEU A 214 -4.95 -7.81 -1.71
C LEU A 214 -5.66 -8.63 -2.78
N SER A 215 -6.98 -8.64 -2.71
CA SER A 215 -7.86 -9.20 -3.73
C SER A 215 -9.02 -8.24 -3.97
N THR A 216 -9.66 -8.32 -5.13
CA THR A 216 -10.76 -7.39 -5.43
C THR A 216 -11.88 -7.56 -4.43
N MET A 217 -12.13 -6.50 -3.68
CA MET A 217 -13.17 -6.40 -2.66
C MET A 217 -13.89 -5.09 -2.88
N ARG A 218 -15.21 -5.14 -2.99
CA ARG A 218 -16.03 -3.94 -3.09
C ARG A 218 -16.84 -3.79 -1.82
N LEU A 219 -16.98 -2.55 -1.38
CA LEU A 219 -17.77 -2.22 -0.23
C LEU A 219 -19.22 -2.66 -0.45
N ASP A 220 -19.80 -3.32 0.55
CA ASP A 220 -21.21 -3.67 0.53
C ASP A 220 -22.04 -2.39 0.70
N THR A 221 -22.66 -1.95 -0.38
CA THR A 221 -23.47 -0.72 -0.42
C THR A 221 -24.80 -0.83 0.32
N THR A 222 -25.08 -1.95 0.98
CA THR A 222 -26.23 -2.08 1.90
C THR A 222 -25.94 -1.51 3.28
N VAL A 223 -24.65 -1.39 3.64
CA VAL A 223 -24.16 -0.59 4.75
C VAL A 223 -23.73 0.73 4.16
N ASP A 224 -24.24 1.83 4.70
CA ASP A 224 -24.03 3.18 4.20
C ASP A 224 -22.90 3.83 5.04
N PRO A 225 -21.60 3.65 4.70
CA PRO A 225 -20.52 4.17 5.54
C PRO A 225 -20.38 5.68 5.37
N ASP A 226 -19.99 6.38 6.43
CA ASP A 226 -19.77 7.84 6.37
C ASP A 226 -18.52 8.20 5.55
N ALA A 227 -17.59 7.25 5.42
CA ALA A 227 -16.40 7.39 4.58
C ALA A 227 -15.89 6.03 4.09
N ALA A 228 -15.15 6.04 3.00
CA ALA A 228 -14.58 4.84 2.41
C ALA A 228 -13.14 5.07 1.92
N PHE A 229 -12.35 4.01 1.98
CA PHE A 229 -11.04 3.93 1.31
C PHE A 229 -11.13 3.12 0.02
N GLY A 230 -10.35 3.54 -0.98
CA GLY A 230 -10.14 2.82 -2.22
C GLY A 230 -8.65 2.59 -2.48
N ILE A 231 -8.26 1.36 -2.79
CA ILE A 231 -6.95 1.03 -3.36
C ILE A 231 -7.19 0.43 -4.74
N ILE A 232 -6.55 1.00 -5.75
CA ILE A 232 -6.58 0.49 -7.12
C ILE A 232 -5.14 0.26 -7.57
N LEU A 233 -4.78 -1.01 -7.73
CA LEU A 233 -3.51 -1.42 -8.32
C LEU A 233 -3.77 -1.81 -9.77
N THR A 234 -3.14 -1.09 -10.70
CA THR A 234 -3.20 -1.42 -12.13
C THR A 234 -1.90 -2.05 -12.57
N TYR A 235 -1.99 -3.26 -13.11
CA TYR A 235 -0.90 -4.04 -13.64
C TYR A 235 -0.79 -3.87 -15.17
N PRO A 236 0.29 -4.35 -15.79
CA PRO A 236 0.38 -4.44 -17.25
C PRO A 236 -0.86 -5.07 -17.88
N GLU A 237 -1.16 -4.73 -19.12
CA GLU A 237 -2.40 -5.13 -19.82
C GLU A 237 -3.71 -4.63 -19.16
N ASN A 238 -3.63 -3.66 -18.24
CA ASN A 238 -4.78 -3.05 -17.56
C ASN A 238 -5.59 -4.03 -16.68
N GLU A 239 -4.93 -5.07 -16.15
CA GLU A 239 -5.48 -5.89 -15.08
C GLU A 239 -5.48 -5.10 -13.77
N GLN A 240 -6.56 -5.21 -12.99
CA GLN A 240 -6.76 -4.37 -11.81
C GLN A 240 -7.16 -5.17 -10.59
N ILE A 241 -6.58 -4.79 -9.45
CA ILE A 241 -7.10 -5.13 -8.13
C ILE A 241 -7.74 -3.88 -7.57
N VAL A 242 -9.01 -4.00 -7.17
CA VAL A 242 -9.79 -2.90 -6.57
C VAL A 242 -10.23 -3.31 -5.18
N VAL A 243 -9.70 -2.65 -4.15
CA VAL A 243 -10.09 -2.83 -2.76
C VAL A 243 -10.87 -1.61 -2.32
N GLN A 244 -12.07 -1.80 -1.80
CA GLN A 244 -12.89 -0.76 -1.19
C GLN A 244 -13.31 -1.20 0.20
N THR A 245 -13.02 -0.37 1.19
CA THR A 245 -13.31 -0.65 2.60
C THR A 245 -14.01 0.53 3.24
N ASP A 246 -14.66 0.27 4.37
CA ASP A 246 -15.09 1.33 5.27
C ASP A 246 -13.85 2.08 5.77
N ALA A 247 -13.99 3.38 5.98
CA ALA A 247 -12.95 4.22 6.56
C ALA A 247 -12.71 3.94 8.05
N ASP A 248 -13.62 3.26 8.74
CA ASP A 248 -13.44 2.89 10.15
C ASP A 248 -12.53 1.67 10.33
N ASP A 249 -12.07 1.02 9.25
CA ASP A 249 -11.09 -0.07 9.32
C ASP A 249 -9.74 0.45 9.89
N PRO A 250 -9.29 -0.03 11.07
CA PRO A 250 -8.09 0.49 11.71
C PRO A 250 -6.80 0.24 10.93
N ALA A 251 -6.73 -0.87 10.18
CA ALA A 251 -5.56 -1.19 9.37
C ALA A 251 -5.46 -0.24 8.17
N MET A 252 -6.59 0.04 7.53
CA MET A 252 -6.69 0.99 6.42
C MET A 252 -6.43 2.43 6.84
N LEU A 253 -6.93 2.85 8.02
CA LEU A 253 -6.60 4.16 8.60
C LEU A 253 -5.09 4.30 8.83
N THR A 254 -4.48 3.29 9.47
CA THR A 254 -3.03 3.26 9.72
C THR A 254 -2.24 3.35 8.41
N PHE A 255 -2.62 2.54 7.42
CA PHE A 255 -2.05 2.56 6.09
C PHE A 255 -2.14 3.98 5.46
N TRP A 256 -3.33 4.58 5.48
CA TRP A 256 -3.57 5.89 4.88
C TRP A 256 -2.70 6.99 5.52
N HIS A 257 -2.60 7.00 6.85
CA HIS A 257 -1.74 7.96 7.56
C HIS A 257 -0.26 7.81 7.16
N GLN A 258 0.24 6.57 7.11
CA GLN A 258 1.62 6.28 6.71
C GLN A 258 1.88 6.69 5.25
N LEU A 259 0.94 6.40 4.34
CA LEU A 259 1.03 6.78 2.94
C LEU A 259 1.13 8.31 2.79
N LYS A 260 0.25 9.07 3.45
CA LYS A 260 0.27 10.54 3.37
C LYS A 260 1.58 11.13 3.89
N GLN A 261 2.07 10.62 5.01
CA GLN A 261 3.36 11.06 5.57
C GLN A 261 4.51 10.78 4.60
N LEU A 262 4.54 9.58 4.01
CA LEU A 262 5.54 9.18 3.02
C LEU A 262 5.53 10.09 1.79
N VAL A 263 4.35 10.30 1.19
CA VAL A 263 4.18 11.12 -0.02
C VAL A 263 4.57 12.58 0.24
N THR A 264 4.13 13.15 1.37
CA THR A 264 4.48 14.52 1.77
C THR A 264 5.99 14.69 1.95
N THR A 265 6.63 13.72 2.62
CA THR A 265 8.09 13.72 2.83
C THR A 265 8.84 13.65 1.50
N ALA A 266 8.39 12.78 0.58
CA ALA A 266 9.01 12.57 -0.71
C ALA A 266 8.87 13.80 -1.63
N ILE A 267 7.69 14.42 -1.68
CA ILE A 267 7.46 15.68 -2.38
C ILE A 267 8.39 16.77 -1.85
N THR A 268 8.45 16.93 -0.53
CA THR A 268 9.29 17.93 0.13
C THR A 268 10.78 17.73 -0.22
N ALA A 269 11.25 16.49 -0.20
CA ALA A 269 12.61 16.15 -0.60
C ALA A 269 12.89 16.46 -2.08
N ALA A 270 11.99 16.07 -2.98
CA ALA A 270 12.13 16.30 -4.42
C ALA A 270 12.10 17.78 -4.80
N GLN A 271 11.31 18.60 -4.10
CA GLN A 271 11.30 20.05 -4.28
C GLN A 271 12.62 20.70 -3.81
N ARG A 272 13.23 20.18 -2.73
CA ARG A 272 14.51 20.68 -2.18
C ARG A 272 15.71 20.47 -3.12
N GLU A 273 15.71 19.46 -3.98
CA GLU A 273 16.76 19.25 -5.00
C GLU A 273 16.73 20.29 -6.15
N SER A 274 15.72 21.16 -6.22
CA SER A 274 15.50 22.10 -7.34
C SER A 274 15.68 23.59 -7.02
N ALA A 275 16.09 23.97 -5.80
CA ALA A 275 15.99 25.36 -5.36
C ALA A 275 17.33 25.95 -4.91
N ASP A 276 17.94 26.83 -5.72
CA ASP A 276 18.82 27.93 -5.28
C ASP A 276 18.02 29.06 -4.57
N ALA A 277 16.87 28.73 -3.95
CA ALA A 277 15.95 29.66 -3.31
C ALA A 277 15.79 29.39 -1.80
N TRP A 278 16.86 28.91 -1.15
CA TRP A 278 16.97 28.68 0.30
C TRP A 278 17.00 29.97 1.16
N ARG A 279 16.30 31.04 0.75
CA ARG A 279 16.23 32.30 1.53
C ARG A 279 14.81 32.81 1.82
N GLN A 280 13.77 32.01 1.57
CA GLN A 280 12.38 32.39 1.88
C GLN A 280 11.54 31.26 2.52
N LEU A 281 12.18 30.27 3.15
CA LEU A 281 11.53 29.03 3.61
C LEU A 281 10.63 29.17 4.86
N GLY A 282 9.55 28.37 4.87
CA GLY A 282 8.92 27.76 6.05
C GLY A 282 8.17 26.46 5.65
N PRO A 283 8.16 25.37 6.46
CA PRO A 283 7.62 24.04 6.13
C PRO A 283 6.08 23.97 6.20
N ALA A 284 5.46 23.05 5.45
CA ALA A 284 4.05 22.66 5.67
C ALA A 284 3.93 22.07 7.09
N VAL A 285 3.07 22.68 7.89
CA VAL A 285 3.06 22.58 9.35
C VAL A 285 2.20 21.40 9.75
N ALA A 286 2.77 20.48 10.53
CA ALA A 286 1.97 19.49 11.25
C ALA A 286 0.97 20.24 12.14
N GLU A 287 -0.30 19.85 12.17
CA GLU A 287 -1.24 20.41 13.15
C GLU A 287 -0.63 20.28 14.55
N TYR A 288 -0.51 21.39 15.26
CA TYR A 288 0.10 21.50 16.59
C TYR A 288 -0.81 22.33 17.50
N TYR A 289 -0.56 22.33 18.80
CA TYR A 289 -1.43 22.94 19.81
C TYR A 289 -0.80 24.22 20.36
N VAL A 290 -1.63 25.22 20.62
CA VAL A 290 -1.20 26.48 21.27
C VAL A 290 -2.12 26.81 22.44
N ALA A 291 -1.57 27.36 23.51
CA ALA A 291 -2.34 27.97 24.58
C ALA A 291 -2.49 29.46 24.33
N VAL A 292 -3.73 29.96 24.38
CA VAL A 292 -4.05 31.37 24.15
C VAL A 292 -4.66 31.96 25.41
N THR A 293 -4.14 33.12 25.84
CA THR A 293 -4.72 33.93 26.92
C THR A 293 -5.33 35.22 26.37
N PHE A 294 -6.30 35.78 27.09
CA PHE A 294 -6.95 37.04 26.76
C PHE A 294 -6.64 38.04 27.88
N ASN A 295 -6.00 39.17 27.57
CA ASN A 295 -5.57 40.29 28.43
C ASN A 295 -5.37 40.02 29.95
N HIS A 296 -4.09 40.09 30.36
CA HIS A 296 -3.53 40.34 31.70
C HIS A 296 -4.06 39.47 32.85
N GLY A 297 -3.80 38.16 32.78
CA GLY A 297 -3.86 37.23 33.93
C GLY A 297 -4.96 36.16 33.86
N GLY A 298 -5.63 36.01 32.71
CA GLY A 298 -6.64 34.98 32.50
C GLY A 298 -6.06 33.57 32.35
N LYS A 299 -6.88 32.56 32.70
CA LYS A 299 -6.57 31.14 32.46
C LYS A 299 -6.33 30.90 30.96
N PRO A 300 -5.24 30.23 30.56
CA PRO A 300 -5.01 29.88 29.16
C PRO A 300 -6.01 28.83 28.67
N TYR A 301 -6.35 28.92 27.38
CA TYR A 301 -7.21 27.96 26.68
C TYR A 301 -6.45 27.34 25.51
N THR A 302 -6.52 26.03 25.37
CA THR A 302 -5.84 25.28 24.30
C THR A 302 -6.62 25.35 22.99
N TYR A 303 -5.90 25.53 21.88
CA TYR A 303 -6.40 25.53 20.51
C TYR A 303 -5.52 24.67 19.61
N LYS A 304 -6.11 24.14 18.52
CA LYS A 304 -5.38 23.51 17.41
C LYS A 304 -4.95 24.56 16.39
N THR A 305 -3.84 24.36 15.69
CA THR A 305 -3.39 25.27 14.64
C THR A 305 -2.54 24.57 13.60
N ASP A 306 -2.68 25.00 12.35
CA ASP A 306 -1.85 24.66 11.20
C ASP A 306 -1.06 25.89 10.70
N ILE A 307 -1.21 27.03 11.36
CA ILE A 307 -0.51 28.28 11.04
C ILE A 307 0.98 28.09 11.35
N PRO A 308 1.90 28.30 10.39
CA PRO A 308 3.33 28.14 10.63
C PRO A 308 3.88 29.11 11.65
N ASP A 309 4.85 28.63 12.43
CA ASP A 309 5.75 29.44 13.25
C ASP A 309 5.06 30.34 14.28
N LEU A 310 3.91 29.93 14.85
CA LEU A 310 3.35 30.66 16.00
C LEU A 310 4.25 30.46 17.20
N ASP A 311 4.71 31.56 17.76
CA ASP A 311 5.55 31.58 18.96
C ASP A 311 4.80 32.21 20.13
N ILE A 312 5.33 32.03 21.33
CA ILE A 312 4.85 32.72 22.53
C ILE A 312 4.86 34.24 22.27
N ASP A 313 3.85 34.92 22.78
CA ASP A 313 3.53 36.35 22.59
C ASP A 313 2.90 36.73 21.24
N ASP A 314 2.77 35.81 20.27
CA ASP A 314 2.04 36.08 19.03
C ASP A 314 0.56 36.35 19.29
N GLN A 315 -0.01 37.31 18.57
CA GLN A 315 -1.44 37.61 18.61
C GLN A 315 -2.19 36.76 17.57
N VAL A 316 -3.27 36.11 18.01
CA VAL A 316 -4.07 35.21 17.18
C VAL A 316 -5.56 35.47 17.35
N VAL A 317 -6.33 35.26 16.29
CA VAL A 317 -7.79 35.34 16.30
C VAL A 317 -8.36 33.94 16.48
N VAL A 318 -9.11 33.75 17.56
CA VAL A 318 -9.62 32.43 17.98
C VAL A 318 -11.11 32.47 18.32
N PRO A 319 -11.86 31.38 18.10
CA PRO A 319 -13.28 31.30 18.45
C PRO A 319 -13.46 31.03 19.94
N VAL A 320 -14.42 31.72 20.56
CA VAL A 320 -14.74 31.62 21.99
C VAL A 320 -16.23 31.41 22.24
N GLY A 321 -16.57 30.70 23.33
CA GLY A 321 -17.96 30.41 23.73
C GLY A 321 -18.75 29.52 22.76
N ALA A 322 -19.99 29.18 23.10
CA ALA A 322 -20.83 28.28 22.28
C ALA A 322 -21.22 28.89 20.91
N ASN A 323 -21.30 30.22 20.83
CA ASN A 323 -21.75 30.93 19.63
C ASN A 323 -20.62 31.20 18.61
N GLY A 324 -19.38 30.78 18.90
CA GLY A 324 -18.26 30.88 17.96
C GLY A 324 -17.80 32.30 17.63
N HIS A 325 -18.15 33.31 18.43
CA HIS A 325 -17.62 34.66 18.25
C HIS A 325 -16.08 34.66 18.35
N THR A 326 -15.42 35.50 17.57
CA THR A 326 -13.97 35.56 17.51
C THR A 326 -13.42 36.63 18.45
N LEU A 327 -12.34 36.31 19.16
CA LEU A 327 -11.55 37.24 19.96
C LEU A 327 -10.08 37.14 19.59
N THR A 328 -9.36 38.23 19.80
CA THR A 328 -7.91 38.26 19.70
C THR A 328 -7.29 37.93 21.05
N GLY A 329 -6.39 36.96 21.07
CA GLY A 329 -5.66 36.53 22.26
C GLY A 329 -4.17 36.35 21.96
N THR A 330 -3.39 36.15 23.00
CA THR A 330 -1.93 36.03 22.97
C THR A 330 -1.52 34.58 23.22
N VAL A 331 -0.65 34.03 22.38
CA VAL A 331 -0.06 32.70 22.58
C VAL A 331 0.85 32.73 23.81
N VAL A 332 0.71 31.74 24.70
CA VAL A 332 1.50 31.64 25.93
C VAL A 332 2.21 30.30 26.08
N ASP A 333 1.87 29.30 25.26
CA ASP A 333 2.54 28.01 25.22
C ASP A 333 2.26 27.30 23.88
N VAL A 334 3.13 26.36 23.49
CA VAL A 334 3.12 25.67 22.20
C VAL A 334 3.51 24.20 22.38
N TRP A 335 2.78 23.28 21.74
CA TRP A 335 3.05 21.84 21.80
C TRP A 335 2.91 21.18 20.43
N ASP A 336 3.86 20.31 20.09
CA ASP A 336 3.83 19.49 18.87
C ASP A 336 2.91 18.26 18.98
N ASP A 337 2.35 17.98 20.17
CA ASP A 337 1.47 16.83 20.47
C ASP A 337 0.43 17.24 21.53
N VAL A 338 -0.55 16.37 21.82
CA VAL A 338 -1.66 16.65 22.74
C VAL A 338 -1.13 17.06 24.13
N PRO A 339 -1.52 18.24 24.66
CA PRO A 339 -1.05 18.70 25.97
C PRO A 339 -1.44 17.74 27.10
N PRO A 340 -0.53 17.45 28.05
CA PRO A 340 -0.74 16.42 29.08
C PRO A 340 -1.86 16.76 30.10
N ASP A 341 -2.20 18.04 30.27
CA ASP A 341 -3.17 18.53 31.25
C ASP A 341 -4.47 19.07 30.63
N LEU A 342 -5.00 18.35 29.63
CA LEU A 342 -6.18 18.75 28.87
C LEU A 342 -7.46 18.78 29.75
N ALA A 343 -8.07 19.95 29.92
CA ALA A 343 -9.29 20.12 30.73
C ALA A 343 -10.59 19.72 30.01
N ILE A 344 -10.53 19.44 28.71
CA ILE A 344 -11.64 19.05 27.83
C ILE A 344 -11.18 17.94 26.88
N PRO A 345 -12.09 17.13 26.30
CA PRO A 345 -11.72 16.15 25.27
C PRO A 345 -11.09 16.82 24.05
N GLU A 346 -10.13 16.15 23.42
CA GLU A 346 -9.38 16.69 22.28
C GLU A 346 -10.27 17.06 21.08
N SER A 347 -11.34 16.30 20.86
CA SER A 347 -12.34 16.54 19.81
C SER A 347 -13.17 17.80 20.03
N ALA A 348 -13.18 18.35 21.24
CA ALA A 348 -13.87 19.60 21.58
C ALA A 348 -12.96 20.83 21.53
N ILE A 349 -11.66 20.65 21.24
CA ILE A 349 -10.71 21.75 21.06
C ILE A 349 -11.00 22.45 19.73
N LYS A 350 -11.03 23.77 19.78
CA LYS A 350 -11.29 24.59 18.59
C LYS A 350 -9.98 25.00 17.90
N THR A 351 -10.06 25.38 16.63
CA THR A 351 -8.90 25.77 15.83
C THR A 351 -8.68 27.28 15.82
N VAL A 352 -7.43 27.71 15.79
CA VAL A 352 -7.04 29.10 15.51
C VAL A 352 -7.48 29.47 14.10
N VAL A 353 -8.07 30.66 13.93
CA VAL A 353 -8.62 31.09 12.64
C VAL A 353 -7.55 31.75 11.78
N ARG A 354 -6.74 32.63 12.39
CA ARG A 354 -5.65 33.38 11.72
C ARG A 354 -4.77 34.10 12.75
N ARG A 355 -3.59 34.57 12.33
CA ARG A 355 -2.84 35.61 13.07
C ARG A 355 -3.66 36.90 13.14
N ALA A 356 -3.57 37.60 14.27
CA ALA A 356 -4.07 38.96 14.36
C ALA A 356 -3.01 39.91 13.79
N ASP A 357 -3.47 40.87 13.00
CA ASP A 357 -2.62 41.79 12.22
C ASP A 357 -1.77 42.72 13.11
#